data_AF-A0A3C1V404-F1
#
_entry.id   AF-A0A3C1V404-F1
#
_cell.length_a   1.000
_cell.length_b   1.000
_cell.length_c   1.000
_cell.angle_alpha   90.00
_cell.angle_beta   90.00
_cell.angle_gamma   90.00
#
_symmetry.space_group_name_H-M   'P 1'
#
loop_
_entity.id
_entity.type
_entity.pdbx_description
1 polymer ?
#
loop_
_entity_poly.entity_id
_entity_poly.type
_entity_poly.pdbx_seq_one_letter_code
_entity_poly.pdbx_strand_id
1 'polypeptide(L)'
;AIKTSVPGIQISEHLPKLAQCMDKYVILRGITHSLAAHKLGQEYVNTGNRPIPSLEFPGYGAVVSRELGGPMELPHNVAIPKNNQGGTGYLGVKYAALATGKTPT
;
A
#
# COMPACT_ATOMS: atom_id res chain seq x y z
N ALA A 1 -2.51 14.95 21.23
CA ALA A 1 -2.54 15.27 19.79
C ALA A 1 -1.64 16.47 19.50
N ILE A 2 -0.99 16.53 18.33
CA ILE A 2 -0.10 17.60 17.88
C ILE A 2 -0.52 18.15 16.51
N LYS A 3 -0.19 19.41 16.22
CA LYS A 3 -0.37 20.03 14.89
C LYS A 3 0.54 19.35 13.86
N THR A 4 0.09 19.33 12.61
CA THR A 4 0.86 18.80 11.47
C THR A 4 1.33 19.92 10.53
N SER A 5 2.08 19.58 9.48
CA SER A 5 2.47 20.51 8.41
C SER A 5 1.28 21.08 7.62
N VAL A 6 0.10 20.45 7.72
CA VAL A 6 -1.14 20.90 7.08
C VAL A 6 -2.05 21.60 8.12
N PRO A 7 -2.39 22.89 7.94
CA PRO A 7 -3.27 23.60 8.86
C PRO A 7 -4.60 22.89 9.10
N GLY A 8 -5.04 22.84 10.36
CA GLY A 8 -6.31 22.21 10.75
C GLY A 8 -6.25 20.70 10.96
N ILE A 9 -5.15 20.03 10.62
CA ILE A 9 -4.96 18.59 10.88
C ILE A 9 -4.10 18.38 12.13
N GLN A 10 -4.58 17.50 13.02
CA GLN A 10 -3.86 17.04 14.20
C GLN A 10 -3.81 15.50 14.23
N ILE A 11 -2.68 14.95 14.69
CA ILE A 11 -2.49 13.50 14.88
C ILE A 11 -1.87 13.20 16.26
N SER A 12 -1.67 11.92 16.59
CA SER A 12 -1.05 11.51 17.87
C SER A 12 0.33 12.14 18.08
N GLU A 13 0.61 12.59 19.31
CA GLU A 13 1.90 13.11 19.75
C GLU A 13 3.06 12.11 19.61
N HIS A 14 2.76 10.81 19.51
CA HIS A 14 3.76 9.76 19.30
C HIS A 14 4.19 9.63 17.83
N LEU A 15 3.59 10.38 16.91
CA LEU A 15 3.90 10.36 15.48
C LEU A 15 4.50 11.69 14.97
N PRO A 16 5.49 12.31 15.64
CA PRO A 16 5.97 13.64 15.28
C PRO A 16 6.59 13.70 13.88
N LYS A 17 7.24 12.61 13.43
CA LYS A 17 7.81 12.53 12.08
C LYS A 17 6.73 12.47 10.99
N LEU A 18 5.61 11.79 11.24
CA LEU A 18 4.47 11.81 10.31
C LEU A 18 3.78 13.18 10.33
N ALA A 19 3.67 13.83 11.49
CA ALA A 19 3.08 15.17 11.58
C ALA A 19 3.82 16.18 10.69
N GLN A 20 5.14 16.05 10.55
CA GLN A 20 5.97 16.92 9.69
C GLN A 20 5.74 16.71 8.19
N CYS A 21 5.27 15.54 7.75
CA CYS A 21 5.06 15.22 6.34
C CYS A 21 3.59 14.99 5.96
N MET A 22 2.66 15.61 6.69
CA MET A 22 1.21 15.47 6.45
C MET A 22 0.77 15.97 5.07
N ASP A 23 1.57 16.77 4.37
CA ASP A 23 1.35 17.17 2.97
C ASP A 23 1.68 16.07 1.95
N LYS A 24 2.26 14.93 2.39
CA LYS A 24 2.70 13.82 1.53
C LYS A 24 1.83 12.58 1.62
N TYR A 25 0.86 12.54 2.54
CA TYR A 25 -0.03 11.40 2.71
C TYR A 25 -1.45 11.85 3.07
N VAL A 26 -2.37 10.90 3.09
CA VAL A 26 -3.77 11.14 3.48
C VAL A 26 -4.12 10.33 4.71
N ILE A 27 -4.98 10.88 5.58
CA ILE A 27 -5.51 10.15 6.73
C ILE A 27 -6.77 9.39 6.29
N LEU A 28 -6.68 8.07 6.30
CA LEU A 28 -7.84 7.19 6.14
C LEU A 28 -8.41 6.85 7.51
N ARG A 29 -9.59 7.40 7.85
CA ARG A 29 -10.20 7.28 9.20
C ARG A 29 -11.05 6.03 9.40
N GLY A 30 -11.33 5.29 8.33
CA GLY A 30 -12.14 4.08 8.42
C GLY A 30 -12.13 3.29 7.12
N ILE A 31 -12.22 1.98 7.26
CA ILE A 31 -12.38 1.00 6.18
C ILE A 31 -13.41 -0.02 6.67
N THR A 32 -14.28 -0.50 5.79
CA THR A 32 -15.23 -1.57 6.11
C THR A 32 -15.37 -2.53 4.93
N HIS A 33 -15.64 -3.81 5.23
CA HIS A 33 -15.97 -4.83 4.25
C HIS A 33 -16.88 -5.90 4.87
N SER A 34 -17.60 -6.65 4.03
CA SER A 34 -18.52 -7.70 4.47
C SER A 34 -17.92 -9.12 4.49
N LEU A 35 -16.62 -9.26 4.23
CA LEU A 35 -15.96 -10.57 4.16
C LEU A 35 -15.64 -11.10 5.56
N ALA A 36 -16.04 -12.34 5.85
CA ALA A 36 -15.91 -12.97 7.17
C ALA A 36 -14.54 -13.64 7.43
N ALA A 37 -13.49 -13.25 6.69
CA ALA A 37 -12.16 -13.83 6.85
C ALA A 37 -11.06 -12.78 6.66
N HIS A 38 -10.10 -12.75 7.59
CA HIS A 38 -8.98 -11.79 7.58
C HIS A 38 -8.20 -11.80 6.26
N LYS A 39 -7.89 -12.98 5.73
CA LYS A 39 -7.15 -13.11 4.46
C LYS A 39 -7.91 -12.48 3.29
N LEU A 40 -9.21 -12.71 3.20
CA LEU A 40 -10.05 -12.15 2.14
C LEU A 40 -10.23 -10.64 2.28
N GLY A 41 -10.38 -10.16 3.52
CA GLY A 41 -10.41 -8.73 3.81
C GLY A 41 -9.12 -8.03 3.42
N GLN A 42 -7.98 -8.66 3.72
CA GLN A 42 -6.66 -8.16 3.36
C GLN A 42 -6.45 -8.09 1.84
N GLU A 43 -6.85 -9.13 1.09
CA GLU A 43 -6.79 -9.12 -0.37
C GLU A 43 -7.70 -8.03 -0.96
N TYR A 44 -8.91 -7.88 -0.42
CA TYR A 44 -9.84 -6.85 -0.86
C TYR A 44 -9.27 -5.45 -0.64
N VAL A 45 -8.80 -5.14 0.58
CA VAL A 45 -8.26 -3.82 0.89
C VAL A 45 -7.04 -3.49 0.03
N ASN A 46 -6.15 -4.45 -0.24
CA ASN A 46 -4.92 -4.23 -1.02
C ASN A 46 -5.13 -4.11 -2.54
N THR A 47 -6.21 -4.68 -3.07
CA THR A 47 -6.49 -4.69 -4.53
C THR A 47 -7.65 -3.77 -4.91
N GLY A 48 -8.44 -3.32 -3.93
CA GLY A 48 -9.69 -2.59 -4.15
C GLY A 48 -10.82 -3.44 -4.76
N ASN A 49 -10.60 -4.74 -4.97
CA ASN A 49 -11.54 -5.64 -5.64
C ASN A 49 -11.94 -6.78 -4.72
N ARG A 50 -13.24 -7.09 -4.69
CA ARG A 50 -13.73 -8.24 -3.91
C ARG A 50 -13.12 -9.52 -4.52
N PRO A 51 -12.40 -10.35 -3.75
CA PRO A 51 -11.75 -11.54 -4.28
C PRO A 51 -12.74 -12.50 -4.94
N ILE A 52 -12.35 -13.07 -6.08
CA ILE A 52 -13.09 -14.12 -6.79
C ILE A 52 -12.14 -15.28 -7.15
N PRO A 53 -12.63 -16.53 -7.24
CA PRO A 53 -11.75 -17.68 -7.51
C PRO A 53 -11.07 -17.67 -8.88
N SER A 54 -11.66 -16.97 -9.86
CA SER A 54 -11.23 -17.02 -11.26
C SER A 54 -10.13 -16.01 -11.62
N LEU A 55 -9.82 -15.04 -10.75
CA LEU A 55 -8.93 -13.93 -11.09
C LEU A 55 -8.24 -13.37 -9.86
N GLU A 56 -6.92 -13.24 -9.96
CA GLU A 56 -6.13 -12.46 -9.00
C GLU A 56 -6.01 -11.02 -9.47
N PHE A 57 -6.49 -10.08 -8.65
CA PHE A 57 -6.37 -8.65 -8.92
C PHE A 57 -4.98 -8.14 -8.49
N PRO A 58 -4.39 -7.20 -9.25
CA PRO A 58 -3.13 -6.57 -8.85
C PRO A 58 -3.30 -5.75 -7.56
N GLY A 59 -2.29 -5.78 -6.70
CA GLY A 59 -2.21 -4.84 -5.57
C GLY A 59 -1.88 -3.41 -6.03
N TYR A 60 -2.15 -2.41 -5.19
CA TYR A 60 -1.90 -1.00 -5.53
C TYR A 60 -0.48 -0.73 -6.03
N GLY A 61 0.55 -1.35 -5.45
CA GLY A 61 1.93 -1.15 -5.90
C GLY A 61 2.17 -1.57 -7.36
N ALA A 62 1.54 -2.65 -7.82
CA ALA A 62 1.63 -3.09 -9.21
C ALA A 62 0.84 -2.18 -10.15
N VAL A 63 -0.34 -1.71 -9.72
CA VAL A 63 -1.14 -0.73 -10.47
C VAL A 63 -0.37 0.58 -10.62
N VAL A 64 0.14 1.15 -9.52
CA VAL A 64 0.90 2.40 -9.54
C VAL A 64 2.15 2.28 -10.41
N SER A 65 2.88 1.16 -10.31
CA SER A 65 4.05 0.90 -11.17
C SER A 65 3.68 0.84 -12.66
N ARG A 66 2.52 0.28 -13.02
CA ARG A 66 2.02 0.27 -14.39
C ARG A 66 1.60 1.66 -14.88
N GLU A 67 0.84 2.38 -14.07
CA GLU A 67 0.20 3.62 -14.51
C GLU A 67 1.16 4.82 -14.48
N LEU A 68 2.05 4.91 -13.48
CA LEU A 68 2.94 6.07 -13.32
C LEU A 68 4.36 5.80 -13.84
N GLY A 69 4.82 4.55 -13.82
CA GLY A 69 6.19 4.20 -14.17
C GLY A 69 7.23 4.96 -13.32
N GLY A 70 8.42 5.18 -13.90
CA GLY A 70 9.50 5.91 -13.26
C GLY A 70 10.85 5.66 -13.96
N PRO A 71 11.96 6.16 -13.39
CA PRO A 71 13.31 5.88 -13.90
C PRO A 71 13.58 4.38 -14.01
N MET A 72 14.22 3.95 -15.09
CA MET A 72 14.47 2.53 -15.37
C MET A 72 15.38 1.87 -14.33
N GLU A 73 16.30 2.63 -13.75
CA GLU A 73 17.32 2.15 -12.80
C GLU A 73 16.80 1.97 -11.36
N LEU A 74 15.54 2.35 -11.09
CA LEU A 74 14.96 2.28 -9.75
C LEU A 74 13.69 1.42 -9.73
N PRO A 75 13.50 0.58 -8.71
CA PRO A 75 12.26 -0.17 -8.55
C PRO A 75 11.08 0.77 -8.27
N HIS A 76 10.03 0.70 -9.08
CA HIS A 76 8.81 1.51 -8.88
C HIS A 76 7.91 0.98 -7.76
N ASN A 77 8.16 -0.25 -7.31
CA ASN A 77 7.43 -0.92 -6.25
C ASN A 77 8.43 -1.72 -5.40
N VAL A 78 8.43 -1.51 -4.08
CA VAL A 78 9.34 -2.16 -3.14
C VAL A 78 8.54 -2.72 -1.98
N ALA A 79 8.84 -3.95 -1.60
CA ALA A 79 8.18 -4.62 -0.49
C ALA A 79 9.17 -4.97 0.62
N ILE A 80 8.87 -4.50 1.82
CA ILE A 80 9.64 -4.71 3.04
C ILE A 80 8.72 -5.38 4.08
N PRO A 81 9.04 -6.57 4.63
CA PRO A 81 10.23 -7.38 4.39
C PRO A 81 10.15 -8.24 3.11
N LYS A 82 9.06 -8.99 2.91
CA LYS A 82 8.76 -9.76 1.71
C LYS A 82 7.29 -9.57 1.38
N ASN A 83 6.98 -9.21 0.12
CA ASN A 83 5.59 -9.00 -0.28
C ASN A 83 4.79 -10.30 -0.10
N ASN A 84 3.72 -10.25 0.70
CA ASN A 84 2.76 -11.34 0.79
C ASN A 84 1.32 -10.84 0.55
N GLN A 85 1.16 -9.58 0.12
CA GLN A 85 -0.11 -8.85 0.17
C GLN A 85 -0.33 -8.02 -1.10
N GLY A 86 -1.10 -8.56 -2.03
CA GLY A 86 -1.33 -7.94 -3.34
C GLY A 86 -0.13 -8.16 -4.27
N GLY A 87 -0.20 -9.27 -5.02
CA GLY A 87 0.78 -9.59 -6.04
C GLY A 87 0.60 -8.75 -7.31
N THR A 88 1.21 -9.20 -8.40
CA THR A 88 1.04 -8.58 -9.71
C THR A 88 -0.33 -8.86 -10.31
N GLY A 89 -1.06 -9.86 -9.81
CA GLY A 89 -2.29 -10.35 -10.43
C GLY A 89 -2.10 -10.56 -11.93
N TYR A 90 -3.13 -10.18 -12.71
CA TYR A 90 -3.10 -10.22 -14.18
C TYR A 90 -2.14 -9.21 -14.84
N LEU A 91 -1.45 -8.33 -14.10
CA LEU A 91 -0.48 -7.38 -14.69
C LEU A 91 0.88 -8.02 -15.00
N GLY A 92 1.17 -9.17 -14.41
CA GLY A 92 2.39 -9.93 -14.64
C GLY A 92 3.65 -9.37 -13.97
N VAL A 93 4.73 -10.17 -14.02
CA VAL A 93 5.96 -9.97 -13.24
C VAL A 93 6.71 -8.68 -13.53
N LYS A 94 6.43 -8.01 -14.66
CA LYS A 94 7.01 -6.71 -15.01
C LYS A 94 6.74 -5.64 -13.95
N TYR A 95 5.61 -5.73 -13.25
CA TYR A 95 5.20 -4.77 -12.21
C TYR A 95 5.31 -5.36 -10.79
N ALA A 96 6.09 -6.43 -10.63
CA ALA A 96 6.34 -7.05 -9.34
C ALA A 96 7.15 -6.11 -8.43
N ALA A 97 6.87 -6.17 -7.14
CA ALA A 97 7.69 -5.47 -6.15
C ALA A 97 9.10 -6.09 -6.07
N LEU A 98 10.12 -5.25 -5.92
CA LEU A 98 11.42 -5.69 -5.43
C LEU A 98 11.27 -6.13 -3.97
N ALA A 99 11.55 -7.39 -3.67
CA ALA A 99 11.46 -7.94 -2.31
C ALA A 99 12.78 -7.76 -1.55
N THR A 100 12.76 -7.05 -0.41
CA THR A 100 13.98 -6.74 0.37
C THR A 100 14.43 -7.87 1.31
N GLY A 101 13.72 -9.01 1.32
CA GLY A 101 14.07 -10.18 2.13
C GLY A 101 13.57 -10.07 3.56
N LYS A 102 14.46 -9.76 4.51
CA LYS A 102 14.12 -9.57 5.94
C LYS A 102 13.87 -8.08 6.23
N THR A 103 13.25 -7.79 7.38
CA THR A 103 13.08 -6.41 7.83
C THR A 103 14.46 -5.79 8.07
N PRO A 104 14.75 -4.58 7.54
CA PRO A 104 15.98 -3.88 7.86
C PRO A 104 16.12 -3.71 9.38
N THR A 105 17.31 -4.03 9.92
CA THR A 105 17.71 -3.84 11.32
C THR A 105 18.46 -2.54 11.50
#